data_AF-A0A0Q6XCK7-F1
#
_entry.id   AF-A0A0Q6XCK7-F1
#
_cell.length_a   1.000
_cell.length_b   1.000
_cell.length_c   1.000
_cell.angle_alpha   90.00
_cell.angle_beta   90.00
_cell.angle_gamma   90.00
#
_symmetry.space_group_name_H-M   'P 1'
#
loop_
_entity.id
_entity.type
_entity.pdbx_description
1 polymer ?
#
loop_
_entity_poly.entity_id
_entity_poly.type
_entity_poly.pdbx_seq_one_letter_code
_entity_poly.pdbx_strand_id
1 'polypeptide(L)'
;MLSVPDASEPLTGYDVGGVAPLKVLGAAARAAERAGADSTGRALVTKARLIVQRKGITAAFTKPFADADHLLLTGHYEEAVAKPAQAYRSA
;
A
#
# COMPACT_ATOMS: atom_id res chain seq x y z
N MET A 1 -9.25 -19.48 -4.34
CA MET A 1 -8.19 -19.01 -3.43
C MET A 1 -7.43 -17.92 -4.16
N LEU A 2 -7.57 -16.66 -3.76
CA LEU A 2 -6.78 -15.58 -4.33
C LEU A 2 -5.38 -15.66 -3.69
N SER A 3 -4.38 -16.09 -4.45
CA SER A 3 -3.01 -16.22 -3.97
C SER A 3 -2.51 -14.85 -3.54
N VAL A 4 -2.31 -14.66 -2.23
CA VAL A 4 -1.71 -13.44 -1.70
C VAL A 4 -0.24 -13.47 -2.14
N PRO A 5 0.23 -12.52 -2.97
CA PRO A 5 1.60 -12.56 -3.46
C PRO A 5 2.55 -12.44 -2.26
N ASP A 6 3.52 -13.35 -2.21
CA ASP A 6 4.53 -13.39 -1.14
C ASP A 6 5.26 -12.04 -1.08
N ALA A 7 5.64 -11.63 0.14
CA ALA A 7 6.33 -10.36 0.36
C ALA A 7 7.65 -10.25 -0.43
N SER A 8 8.21 -11.38 -0.88
CA SER A 8 9.56 -11.53 -1.44
C SER A 8 9.62 -11.65 -2.98
N GLU A 9 8.50 -11.72 -3.70
CA GLU A 9 8.54 -11.83 -5.17
C GLU A 9 8.96 -10.51 -5.84
N PRO A 10 9.97 -10.54 -6.75
CA PRO A 10 10.41 -9.35 -7.46
C PRO A 10 9.31 -8.85 -8.41
N LEU A 11 9.05 -7.54 -8.36
CA LEU A 11 8.01 -6.86 -9.14
C LEU A 11 8.38 -6.66 -10.63
N THR A 12 9.04 -7.65 -11.26
CA THR A 12 9.78 -7.49 -12.53
C THR A 12 8.96 -7.59 -13.81
N GLY A 13 7.62 -7.59 -13.76
CA GLY A 13 6.81 -7.76 -14.99
C GLY A 13 5.49 -6.99 -15.06
N TYR A 14 5.06 -6.34 -13.99
CA TYR A 14 3.89 -5.47 -14.04
C TYR A 14 4.39 -4.04 -14.26
N ASP A 15 3.76 -3.30 -15.16
CA ASP A 15 3.85 -1.85 -15.17
C ASP A 15 3.35 -1.35 -13.81
N VAL A 16 4.28 -1.26 -12.84
CA VAL A 16 4.03 -1.01 -11.43
C VAL A 16 3.70 0.46 -11.17
N GLY A 17 3.61 1.29 -12.20
CA GLY A 17 3.33 2.71 -12.15
C GLY A 17 1.87 3.06 -12.32
N GLY A 18 0.93 2.31 -11.71
CA GLY A 18 -0.51 2.55 -11.92
C GLY A 18 -1.41 2.32 -10.70
N VAL A 19 -2.68 2.68 -10.83
CA VAL A 19 -3.71 2.56 -9.78
C VAL A 19 -4.11 1.11 -9.49
N ALA A 20 -3.98 0.22 -10.48
CA ALA A 20 -4.40 -1.18 -10.36
C ALA A 20 -3.62 -1.96 -9.28
N PRO A 21 -2.27 -1.93 -9.24
CA PRO A 21 -1.50 -2.49 -8.13
C PRO A 21 -1.94 -2.00 -6.75
N LEU A 22 -2.24 -0.71 -6.60
CA LEU A 22 -2.66 -0.12 -5.32
C LEU A 22 -4.03 -0.65 -4.86
N LYS A 23 -4.96 -0.91 -5.79
CA LYS A 23 -6.25 -1.55 -5.46
C LYS A 23 -6.06 -2.98 -4.96
N VAL A 24 -5.19 -3.76 -5.60
CA VAL A 24 -4.90 -5.15 -5.19
C VAL A 24 -4.26 -5.16 -3.80
N LEU A 25 -3.30 -4.27 -3.55
CA LEU A 25 -2.67 -4.14 -2.24
C LEU A 25 -3.68 -3.73 -1.16
N GLY A 26 -4.62 -2.83 -1.44
CA GLY A 26 -5.67 -2.44 -0.50
C GLY A 26 -6.58 -3.62 -0.11
N ALA A 27 -7.01 -4.41 -1.09
CA ALA A 27 -7.83 -5.60 -0.84
C ALA A 27 -7.08 -6.67 -0.02
N ALA A 28 -5.79 -6.90 -0.31
CA ALA A 28 -4.96 -7.80 0.46
C ALA A 28 -4.72 -7.28 1.89
N ALA A 29 -4.53 -5.97 2.05
CA ALA A 29 -4.32 -5.33 3.35
C ALA A 29 -5.54 -5.46 4.25
N ARG A 30 -6.75 -5.29 3.69
CA ARG A 30 -8.02 -5.57 4.37
C ARG A 30 -8.13 -7.02 4.83
N ALA A 31 -7.69 -7.97 4.01
CA ALA A 31 -7.70 -9.37 4.38
C ALA A 31 -6.72 -9.66 5.53
N ALA A 32 -5.52 -9.06 5.48
CA ALA A 32 -4.53 -9.17 6.55
C ALA A 32 -5.02 -8.54 7.87
N GLU A 33 -5.63 -7.36 7.82
CA GLU A 33 -6.25 -6.69 8.97
C GLU A 33 -7.30 -7.58 9.64
N ARG A 34 -8.24 -8.14 8.86
CA ARG A 34 -9.27 -9.05 9.38
C ARG A 34 -8.72 -10.35 9.97
N ALA A 35 -7.56 -10.79 9.48
CA ALA A 35 -6.90 -11.99 9.94
C ALA A 35 -5.96 -11.74 11.14
N GLY A 36 -5.76 -10.48 11.57
CA GLY A 36 -4.73 -10.13 12.55
C GLY A 36 -3.30 -10.43 12.06
N ALA A 37 -3.09 -10.45 10.75
CA ALA A 37 -1.81 -10.80 10.12
C ALA A 37 -0.91 -9.55 10.00
N ASP A 38 -0.46 -9.02 11.14
CA ASP A 38 0.20 -7.72 11.22
C ASP A 38 1.42 -7.59 10.32
N SER A 39 2.29 -8.61 10.29
CA SER A 39 3.48 -8.63 9.43
C SER A 39 3.11 -8.53 7.95
N THR A 40 2.06 -9.24 7.52
CA THR A 40 1.56 -9.19 6.15
C THR A 40 0.96 -7.81 5.84
N GLY A 41 0.15 -7.26 6.75
CA GLY A 41 -0.42 -5.92 6.60
C GLY A 41 0.65 -4.85 6.44
N ARG A 42 1.68 -4.87 7.28
CA ARG A 42 2.82 -3.94 7.22
C ARG A 42 3.60 -4.07 5.91
N ALA A 43 3.83 -5.29 5.42
CA ALA A 43 4.51 -5.51 4.15
C ALA A 43 3.72 -4.93 2.97
N LEU A 44 2.39 -5.08 2.96
CA LEU A 44 1.52 -4.56 1.91
C LEU A 44 1.50 -3.02 1.88
N VAL A 45 1.42 -2.37 3.04
CA VAL A 45 1.51 -0.90 3.14
C VAL A 45 2.87 -0.40 2.64
N THR A 46 3.95 -1.11 2.98
CA THR A 46 5.31 -0.78 2.52
C THR A 46 5.40 -0.88 0.99
N LYS A 47 4.88 -1.95 0.38
CA LYS A 47 4.83 -2.10 -1.08
C LYS A 47 4.04 -0.96 -1.74
N ALA A 48 2.91 -0.55 -1.16
CA ALA A 48 2.12 0.57 -1.68
C ALA A 48 2.91 1.90 -1.67
N ARG A 49 3.64 2.17 -0.58
CA ARG A 49 4.52 3.35 -0.48
C ARG A 49 5.61 3.36 -1.55
N LEU A 50 6.21 2.21 -1.86
CA LEU A 50 7.24 2.11 -2.89
C LEU A 50 6.71 2.38 -4.30
N ILE A 51 5.47 1.98 -4.58
CA ILE A 51 4.80 2.30 -5.86
C ILE A 51 4.59 3.81 -5.97
N VAL A 52 4.08 4.45 -4.92
CA VAL A 52 3.83 5.89 -4.94
C VAL A 52 5.13 6.70 -5.00
N GLN A 53 6.17 6.29 -4.27
CA GLN A 53 7.48 6.93 -4.31
C GLN A 53 8.10 6.92 -5.71
N ARG A 54 7.87 5.87 -6.53
CA ARG A 54 8.37 5.80 -7.91
C ARG A 54 7.78 6.86 -8.83
N LYS A 55 6.59 7.38 -8.54
CA LYS A 55 5.98 8.50 -9.30
C LYS A 55 6.65 9.85 -8.99
N GLY A 56 7.47 9.91 -7.95
CA GLY A 56 8.13 11.11 -7.46
C GLY A 56 7.48 11.62 -6.18
N ILE A 57 8.32 11.96 -5.20
CA ILE A 57 7.87 12.53 -3.92
C ILE A 57 7.85 14.05 -4.04
N THR A 58 6.65 14.61 -3.95
CA THR A 58 6.39 16.05 -3.83
C THR A 58 5.77 16.35 -2.45
N ALA A 59 5.73 17.63 -2.07
CA ALA A 59 5.10 18.06 -0.82
C ALA A 59 3.62 17.61 -0.69
N ALA A 60 2.93 17.32 -1.80
CA ALA A 60 1.56 16.80 -1.81
C ALA A 60 1.43 15.42 -1.14
N PHE A 61 2.53 14.65 -1.04
CA PHE A 61 2.52 13.32 -0.43
C PHE A 61 2.81 13.31 1.07
N THR A 62 3.31 14.41 1.65
CA THR A 62 3.75 14.45 3.05
C THR A 62 2.64 14.07 4.04
N LYS A 63 1.47 14.75 3.97
CA LYS A 63 0.34 14.46 4.86
C LYS A 63 -0.26 13.06 4.62
N PRO A 64 -0.52 12.63 3.38
CA PRO A 64 -0.98 11.26 3.11
C PRO A 64 -0.05 10.17 3.65
N PHE A 65 1.27 10.37 3.62
CA PHE A 65 2.22 9.42 4.17
C PHE A 65 2.18 9.43 5.71
N ALA A 66 2.14 10.59 6.34
CA ALA A 66 2.01 10.68 7.80
C ALA A 66 0.72 10.02 8.33
N ASP A 67 -0.41 10.26 7.66
CA ASP A 67 -1.68 9.59 7.97
C ASP A 67 -1.53 8.05 7.84
N ALA A 68 -0.88 7.59 6.76
CA ALA A 68 -0.64 6.16 6.55
C ALA A 68 0.27 5.53 7.62
N ASP A 69 1.27 6.25 8.14
CA ASP A 69 2.09 5.77 9.26
C ASP A 69 1.26 5.63 10.54
N HIS A 70 0.41 6.60 10.83
CA HIS A 70 -0.47 6.52 11.99
C HIS A 70 -1.43 5.33 11.91
N LEU A 71 -2.03 5.10 10.73
CA LEU A 71 -2.92 3.98 10.47
C LEU A 71 -2.19 2.62 10.54
N LEU A 72 -0.96 2.57 10.03
CA LEU A 72 -0.10 1.39 10.13
C LEU A 72 0.17 1.01 11.59
N LEU A 73 0.44 1.99 12.44
CA LEU A 73 0.72 1.78 13.87
C LEU A 73 -0.50 1.30 14.67
N THR A 74 -1.70 1.54 14.15
CA THR A 74 -2.98 1.20 14.79
C THR A 74 -3.65 -0.04 14.20
N GLY A 75 -3.03 -0.67 13.18
CA GLY A 75 -3.52 -1.90 12.56
C GLY A 75 -4.53 -1.69 11.42
N HIS A 76 -4.78 -0.44 11.01
CA HIS A 76 -5.70 -0.10 9.92
C HIS A 76 -5.00 -0.17 8.55
N TYR A 77 -4.68 -1.38 8.10
CA TYR A 77 -3.83 -1.60 6.93
C TYR A 77 -4.50 -1.21 5.61
N GLU A 78 -5.82 -1.44 5.45
CA GLU A 78 -6.54 -1.02 4.24
C GLU A 78 -6.47 0.51 4.08
N GLU A 79 -6.76 1.24 5.15
CA GLU A 79 -6.74 2.70 5.17
C GLU A 79 -5.32 3.24 4.96
N ALA A 80 -4.31 2.59 5.54
CA ALA A 80 -2.91 2.94 5.36
C ALA A 80 -2.45 2.81 3.89
N VAL A 81 -3.00 1.88 3.12
CA VAL A 81 -2.79 1.81 1.65
C VAL A 81 -3.57 2.89 0.92
N ALA A 82 -4.80 3.18 1.37
CA ALA A 82 -5.70 4.10 0.67
C ALA A 82 -5.18 5.55 0.65
N LYS A 83 -4.58 6.04 1.74
CA LYS A 83 -4.07 7.41 1.86
C LYS A 83 -3.05 7.78 0.75
N PRO A 84 -1.92 7.07 0.59
CA PRO A 84 -0.98 7.36 -0.48
C PRO A 84 -1.57 7.07 -1.87
N ALA A 85 -2.49 6.10 -2.00
CA ALA A 85 -3.16 5.81 -3.27
C ALA A 85 -4.15 6.89 -3.73
N GLN A 86 -4.74 7.65 -2.80
CA GLN A 86 -5.53 8.83 -3.11
C GLN A 86 -4.63 9.96 -3.63
N ALA A 87 -3.55 10.26 -2.92
CA ALA A 87 -2.58 11.25 -3.37
C ALA A 87 -1.98 10.92 -4.74
N TYR A 88 -1.69 9.64 -4.98
CA TYR A 88 -1.17 9.13 -6.25
C TYR A 88 -2.12 9.39 -7.43
N ARG A 89 -3.44 9.32 -7.21
CA ARG A 89 -4.45 9.59 -8.25
C ARG A 89 -4.63 11.08 -8.54
N SER A 90 -4.33 11.93 -7.57
CA SER A 90 -4.50 13.38 -7.68
C SER A 90 -3.25 14.13 -8.18
N ALA A 91 -2.09 13.45 -8.20
CA ALA A 91 -0.83 13.95 -8.75
C ALA A 91 -0.67 13.60 -10.23
#